data_AF-A0A0B7KPX2-F1
#
_entry.id   AF-A0A0B7KPX2-F1
#
_cell.length_a   1.000
_cell.length_b   1.000
_cell.length_c   1.000
_cell.angle_alpha   90.00
_cell.angle_beta   90.00
_cell.angle_gamma   90.00
#
_symmetry.space_group_name_H-M   'P 1'
#
loop_
_entity.id
_entity.type
_entity.pdbx_description
1 polymer ?
#
loop_
_entity_poly.entity_id
_entity_poly.type
_entity_poly.pdbx_seq_one_letter_code
_entity_poly.pdbx_strand_id
1 'polypeptide(L)'
;MYFSLARQAEFTSAALTSLAAVSSASLSAVDVFIIPDFLNIRPTADSLAAALADSGVRIVEVGHAERRRLFGEDDAECRVQVDAVMAGLPSEDAEVVLAYEPVWAIGAAQPAGEEHVLAVVAGIRDLESVKGRRGLTRVVYGGSAGPGLYDKLKSGLDGLFLGRFGHDPQQFAKTVQEVAEA
;
A
#
# COMPACT_ATOMS: atom_id res chain seq x y z
N MET A 1 1.84 -4.20 13.68
CA MET A 1 1.92 -4.93 14.97
C MET A 1 2.91 -6.08 14.75
N TYR A 2 4.09 -6.03 15.38
CA TYR A 2 5.22 -6.91 15.08
C TYR A 2 4.93 -8.36 15.50
N PHE A 3 5.06 -9.31 14.57
CA PHE A 3 5.00 -10.74 14.87
C PHE A 3 6.37 -11.26 15.35
N SER A 4 6.37 -12.32 16.17
CA SER A 4 7.59 -13.08 16.42
C SER A 4 8.05 -13.79 15.13
N LEU A 5 9.36 -14.03 14.99
CA LEU A 5 9.91 -14.76 13.82
C LEU A 5 9.22 -16.12 13.60
N ALA A 6 8.89 -16.84 14.67
CA ALA A 6 8.14 -18.10 14.59
C ALA A 6 6.75 -17.91 13.97
N ARG A 7 6.03 -16.85 14.38
CA ARG A 7 4.70 -16.53 13.85
C ARG A 7 4.76 -16.02 12.40
N GLN A 8 5.82 -15.30 12.03
CA GLN A 8 6.04 -14.91 10.63
C GLN A 8 6.27 -16.14 9.72
N ALA A 9 7.09 -17.09 10.17
CA ALA A 9 7.35 -18.33 9.42
C ALA A 9 6.08 -19.19 9.27
N GLU A 10 5.29 -19.31 10.33
CA GLU A 10 4.00 -20.01 10.31
C GLU A 10 3.02 -19.35 9.34
N PHE A 11 2.84 -18.03 9.43
CA PHE A 11 1.99 -17.29 8.50
C PHE A 11 2.45 -17.46 7.05
N THR A 12 3.74 -17.30 6.78
CA THR A 12 4.30 -17.43 5.42
C THR A 12 4.03 -18.82 4.85
N SER A 13 4.28 -19.88 5.62
CA SER A 13 4.01 -21.27 5.20
C SER A 13 2.52 -21.49 4.88
N ALA A 14 1.63 -21.01 5.75
CA ALA A 14 0.20 -21.13 5.56
C ALA A 14 -0.32 -20.28 4.39
N ALA A 15 0.22 -19.08 4.18
CA ALA A 15 -0.08 -18.21 3.05
C ALA A 15 0.33 -18.87 1.73
N LEU A 16 1.56 -19.41 1.63
CA LEU A 16 2.02 -20.14 0.44
C LEU A 16 1.15 -21.37 0.14
N THR A 17 0.76 -22.12 1.17
CA THR A 17 -0.15 -23.26 1.02
C THR A 17 -1.51 -22.81 0.49
N SER A 18 -2.03 -21.69 0.97
CA SER A 18 -3.31 -21.13 0.52
C SER A 18 -3.23 -20.59 -0.91
N LEU A 19 -2.11 -19.95 -1.27
CA LEU A 19 -1.84 -19.48 -2.63
C LEU A 19 -1.69 -20.62 -3.65
N ALA A 20 -1.30 -21.82 -3.23
CA ALA A 20 -1.25 -22.98 -4.12
C ALA A 20 -2.64 -23.36 -4.69
N ALA A 21 -3.73 -22.89 -4.08
CA ALA A 21 -5.08 -23.04 -4.59
C ALA A 21 -5.50 -21.96 -5.59
N VAL A 22 -4.72 -20.87 -5.72
CA VAL A 22 -4.91 -19.79 -6.70
C VAL A 22 -4.31 -20.24 -8.04
N SER A 23 -5.00 -19.99 -9.15
CA SER A 23 -4.53 -20.45 -10.46
C SER A 23 -3.21 -19.78 -10.86
N SER A 24 -2.34 -20.48 -11.58
CA SER A 24 -1.07 -19.91 -12.07
C SER A 24 -1.27 -18.73 -13.02
N ALA A 25 -2.36 -18.75 -13.80
CA ALA A 25 -2.74 -17.63 -14.67
C ALA A 25 -3.08 -16.39 -13.84
N SER A 26 -3.88 -16.55 -12.78
CA SER A 26 -4.22 -15.46 -11.85
C SER A 26 -2.98 -14.94 -11.12
N LEU A 27 -2.13 -15.83 -10.58
CA LEU A 27 -0.89 -15.41 -9.91
C LEU A 27 0.07 -14.65 -10.83
N SER A 28 0.07 -14.93 -12.14
CA SER A 28 0.89 -14.20 -13.10
C SER A 28 0.35 -12.79 -13.43
N ALA A 29 -0.89 -12.49 -13.06
CA ALA A 29 -1.56 -11.21 -13.32
C ALA A 29 -1.48 -10.23 -12.14
N VAL A 30 -0.97 -10.66 -10.98
CA VAL A 30 -0.89 -9.84 -9.77
C VAL A 30 0.49 -9.91 -9.14
N ASP A 31 1.02 -8.77 -8.73
CA ASP A 31 2.23 -8.70 -7.92
C ASP A 31 1.88 -8.89 -6.44
N VAL A 32 2.47 -9.90 -5.81
CA VAL A 32 2.23 -10.20 -4.38
C VAL A 32 3.51 -9.94 -3.59
N PHE A 33 3.45 -8.94 -2.71
CA PHE A 33 4.54 -8.63 -1.78
C PHE A 33 4.13 -9.05 -0.36
N ILE A 34 4.89 -9.97 0.24
CA ILE A 34 4.76 -10.32 1.67
C ILE A 34 5.94 -9.68 2.40
N ILE A 35 5.65 -8.67 3.22
CA ILE A 35 6.67 -7.93 3.96
C ILE A 35 6.67 -8.45 5.42
N PRO A 36 7.70 -9.20 5.84
CA PRO A 36 7.73 -9.82 7.16
C PRO A 36 8.01 -8.83 8.30
N ASP A 37 8.59 -7.65 8.02
CA ASP A 37 8.85 -6.61 9.02
C ASP A 37 8.92 -5.20 8.42
N PHE A 38 8.41 -4.20 9.15
CA PHE A 38 8.47 -2.79 8.77
C PHE A 38 9.68 -2.12 9.42
N LEU A 39 10.62 -1.61 8.62
CA LEU A 39 11.52 -0.57 9.10
C LEU A 39 10.71 0.72 9.30
N ASN A 40 10.70 1.22 10.54
CA ASN A 40 10.02 2.44 10.93
C ASN A 40 10.84 3.67 10.48
N ILE A 41 10.36 4.45 9.51
CA ILE A 41 11.10 5.59 8.89
C ILE A 41 10.81 6.95 9.57
N ARG A 42 10.50 6.97 10.87
CA ARG A 42 9.93 8.19 11.51
C ARG A 42 10.82 9.43 11.70
N PRO A 43 12.15 9.48 11.49
CA PRO A 43 12.87 10.76 11.51
C PRO A 43 13.41 11.12 10.12
N THR A 44 12.58 11.10 9.07
CA THR A 44 13.12 11.10 7.71
C THR A 44 12.09 11.59 6.69
N ALA A 45 11.83 12.89 6.62
CA ALA A 45 11.34 13.50 5.37
C ALA A 45 12.54 14.02 4.57
N ASP A 46 13.47 14.73 5.23
CA ASP A 46 14.69 15.24 4.59
C ASP A 46 15.72 14.14 4.27
N SER A 47 15.81 13.08 5.10
CA SER A 47 16.68 11.93 4.80
C SER A 47 16.04 10.92 3.84
N LEU A 48 14.78 11.13 3.40
CA LEU A 48 13.99 10.12 2.68
C LEU A 48 14.49 10.01 1.25
N ALA A 49 14.84 11.14 0.62
CA ALA A 49 15.46 11.16 -0.68
C ALA A 49 16.81 10.42 -0.71
N ALA A 50 17.65 10.66 0.31
CA ALA A 50 18.94 9.97 0.42
C ALA A 50 18.79 8.48 0.77
N ALA A 51 17.83 8.12 1.62
CA ALA A 51 17.60 6.74 2.02
C ALA A 51 16.89 5.91 0.94
N LEU A 52 15.94 6.48 0.19
CA LEU A 52 15.20 5.76 -0.87
C LEU A 52 16.12 5.37 -2.03
N ALA A 53 17.09 6.21 -2.38
CA ALA A 53 18.05 5.91 -3.45
C ALA A 53 18.92 4.67 -3.15
N ASP A 54 19.31 4.46 -1.89
CA ASP A 54 20.24 3.40 -1.48
C ASP A 54 19.56 2.17 -0.83
N SER A 55 18.26 2.25 -0.48
CA SER A 55 17.58 1.21 0.33
C SER A 55 16.83 0.14 -0.45
N GLY A 56 16.60 0.31 -1.76
CA GLY A 56 15.80 -0.63 -2.56
C GLY A 56 14.31 -0.68 -2.18
N VAL A 57 13.84 0.29 -1.40
CA VAL A 57 12.42 0.44 -1.00
C VAL A 57 11.60 0.81 -2.24
N ARG A 58 10.59 -0.01 -2.54
CA ARG A 58 9.65 0.19 -3.67
C ARG A 58 8.24 0.58 -3.23
N ILE A 59 7.95 0.47 -1.93
CA ILE A 59 6.63 0.75 -1.36
C ILE A 59 6.79 1.84 -0.30
N VAL A 60 6.02 2.92 -0.42
CA VAL A 60 6.03 4.05 0.50
C VAL A 60 4.62 4.31 1.01
N GLU A 61 4.46 4.39 2.32
CA GLU A 61 3.20 4.74 2.98
C GLU A 61 3.02 6.26 3.01
N VAL A 62 1.84 6.73 2.61
CA VAL A 62 1.48 8.15 2.63
C VAL A 62 0.12 8.35 3.31
N GLY A 63 -0.03 9.48 4.03
CA GLY A 63 -1.28 9.84 4.71
C GLY A 63 -1.48 9.22 6.10
N HIS A 64 -0.39 8.86 6.80
CA HIS A 64 -0.42 8.08 8.03
C HIS A 64 -1.30 8.66 9.18
N ALA A 65 -2.14 7.77 9.71
CA ALA A 65 -3.04 7.89 10.85
C ALA A 65 -2.70 8.83 12.00
N GLU A 66 -1.68 8.42 12.74
CA GLU A 66 -1.28 9.10 13.95
C GLU A 66 -0.87 10.54 13.68
N ARG A 67 -0.42 10.88 12.47
CA ARG A 67 0.09 12.21 12.19
C ARG A 67 -1.02 13.23 11.97
N ARG A 68 -2.11 12.88 11.27
CA ARG A 68 -3.31 13.74 11.21
C ARG A 68 -3.90 14.00 12.60
N ARG A 69 -3.97 12.97 13.45
CA ARG A 69 -4.53 13.07 14.80
C ARG A 69 -3.61 13.83 15.78
N LEU A 70 -2.30 13.59 15.73
CA LEU A 70 -1.34 14.19 16.67
C LEU A 70 -0.81 15.54 16.19
N PHE A 71 -0.80 15.79 14.88
CA PHE A 71 -0.16 16.95 14.26
C PHE A 71 -1.07 17.75 13.31
N GLY A 72 -2.34 17.34 13.09
CA GLY A 72 -3.31 18.13 12.33
C GLY A 72 -3.14 18.09 10.80
N GLU A 73 -2.39 17.12 10.29
CA GLU A 73 -2.15 16.96 8.85
C GLU A 73 -3.45 16.73 8.05
N ASP A 74 -3.50 17.26 6.82
CA ASP A 74 -4.64 17.20 5.92
C ASP A 74 -4.24 16.68 4.52
N ASP A 75 -5.10 16.87 3.52
CA ASP A 75 -4.82 16.42 2.16
C ASP A 75 -3.71 17.24 1.50
N ALA A 76 -3.50 18.49 1.91
CA ALA A 76 -2.35 19.28 1.44
C ALA A 76 -1.05 18.68 1.97
N GLU A 77 -1.02 18.23 3.22
CA GLU A 77 0.15 17.52 3.77
C GLU A 77 0.41 16.17 3.06
N CYS A 78 -0.65 15.44 2.70
CA CYS A 78 -0.50 14.22 1.90
C CYS A 78 0.16 14.51 0.54
N ARG A 79 -0.17 15.64 -0.10
CA ARG A 79 0.47 16.07 -1.35
C ARG A 79 1.95 16.36 -1.13
N VAL A 80 2.30 17.08 -0.06
CA VAL A 80 3.70 17.35 0.31
C VAL A 80 4.49 16.04 0.51
N GLN A 81 3.90 15.04 1.16
CA GLN A 81 4.52 13.72 1.32
C GLN A 81 4.76 13.03 -0.03
N VAL A 82 3.77 13.04 -0.92
CA VAL A 82 3.92 12.46 -2.26
C VAL A 82 5.02 13.19 -3.04
N ASP A 83 5.02 14.53 -3.06
CA ASP A 83 6.04 15.32 -3.76
C ASP A 83 7.45 15.03 -3.24
N ALA A 84 7.62 14.91 -1.92
CA ALA A 84 8.89 14.55 -1.29
C ALA A 84 9.37 13.15 -1.69
N VAL A 85 8.45 12.17 -1.73
CA VAL A 85 8.76 10.81 -2.22
C VAL A 85 9.21 10.88 -3.68
N MET A 86 8.48 11.58 -4.54
CA MET A 86 8.80 11.66 -5.97
C MET A 86 10.17 12.31 -6.22
N ALA A 87 10.51 13.36 -5.48
CA ALA A 87 11.82 14.00 -5.54
C ALA A 87 12.97 13.11 -5.03
N GLY A 88 12.64 12.14 -4.17
CA GLY A 88 13.59 11.22 -3.55
C GLY A 88 13.85 9.93 -4.31
N LEU A 89 13.17 9.70 -5.43
CA LEU A 89 13.35 8.47 -6.20
C LEU A 89 14.72 8.46 -6.90
N PRO A 90 15.38 7.29 -7.00
CA PRO A 90 16.73 7.18 -7.56
C PRO A 90 16.81 7.55 -9.05
N SER A 91 15.67 7.51 -9.76
CA SER A 91 15.56 7.95 -11.15
C SER A 91 14.12 8.29 -11.53
N GLU A 92 13.95 8.99 -12.65
CA GLU A 92 12.64 9.27 -13.24
C GLU A 92 11.90 8.01 -13.71
N ASP A 93 12.63 6.92 -13.94
CA ASP A 93 12.10 5.62 -14.40
C ASP A 93 11.81 4.66 -13.24
N ALA A 94 12.20 5.02 -12.01
CA ALA A 94 11.98 4.18 -10.84
C ALA A 94 10.49 3.90 -10.63
N GLU A 95 10.16 2.64 -10.40
CA GLU A 95 8.84 2.22 -9.95
C GLU A 95 8.65 2.59 -8.49
N VAL A 96 7.45 3.07 -8.16
CA VAL A 96 7.03 3.37 -6.79
C VAL A 96 5.59 2.90 -6.57
N VAL A 97 5.34 2.32 -5.41
CA VAL A 97 4.00 1.98 -4.93
C VAL A 97 3.69 2.87 -3.73
N LEU A 98 2.65 3.68 -3.85
CA LEU A 98 2.11 4.52 -2.79
C LEU A 98 0.99 3.78 -2.07
N ALA A 99 1.16 3.48 -0.79
CA ALA A 99 0.08 2.95 0.04
C ALA A 99 -0.68 4.12 0.68
N TYR A 100 -1.90 4.38 0.20
CA TYR A 100 -2.79 5.35 0.82
C TYR A 100 -3.54 4.72 1.98
N GLU A 101 -3.30 5.23 3.19
CA GLU A 101 -3.88 4.70 4.42
C GLU A 101 -4.76 5.73 5.13
N PRO A 102 -6.09 5.74 4.91
CA PRO A 102 -6.97 6.59 5.68
C PRO A 102 -7.00 6.13 7.13
N VAL A 103 -6.32 6.93 7.94
CA VAL A 103 -6.23 6.95 9.39
C VAL A 103 -7.32 6.19 10.15
N TRP A 104 -8.56 6.63 9.94
CA TRP A 104 -9.74 6.19 10.68
C TRP A 104 -10.21 4.80 10.27
N ALA A 105 -9.74 4.30 9.13
CA ALA A 105 -10.03 2.98 8.62
C ALA A 105 -8.92 1.97 8.95
N ILE A 106 -7.74 2.39 9.43
CA ILE A 106 -6.68 1.43 9.82
C ILE A 106 -7.10 0.69 11.08
N GLY A 107 -7.23 -0.63 10.98
CA GLY A 107 -7.68 -1.45 12.11
C GLY A 107 -9.11 -1.17 12.58
N ALA A 108 -9.90 -0.45 11.76
CA ALA A 108 -11.32 -0.28 11.97
C ALA A 108 -12.09 -1.57 11.66
N ALA A 109 -13.40 -1.56 11.95
CA ALA A 109 -14.29 -2.65 11.55
C ALA A 109 -14.68 -2.57 10.07
N GLN A 110 -14.56 -1.39 9.45
CA GLN A 110 -14.99 -1.11 8.08
C GLN A 110 -13.93 -0.28 7.35
N PRO A 111 -13.83 -0.43 6.02
CA PRO A 111 -12.97 0.41 5.19
C PRO A 111 -13.43 1.87 5.18
N ALA A 112 -12.57 2.73 4.66
CA ALA A 112 -12.97 4.08 4.31
C ALA A 112 -14.02 4.07 3.19
N GLY A 113 -14.88 5.10 3.18
CA GLY A 113 -15.94 5.22 2.18
C GLY A 113 -15.38 5.28 0.77
N GLU A 114 -16.01 4.57 -0.17
CA GLU A 114 -15.52 4.41 -1.55
C GLU A 114 -15.29 5.76 -2.25
N GLU A 115 -16.27 6.67 -2.17
CA GLU A 115 -16.17 8.02 -2.74
C GLU A 115 -14.96 8.79 -2.19
N HIS A 116 -14.72 8.71 -0.88
CA HIS A 116 -13.59 9.37 -0.24
C HIS A 116 -12.26 8.81 -0.74
N VAL A 117 -12.12 7.48 -0.78
CA VAL A 117 -10.88 6.83 -1.24
C VAL A 117 -10.61 7.20 -2.70
N LEU A 118 -11.61 7.10 -3.57
CA LEU A 118 -11.46 7.43 -4.99
C LEU A 118 -11.12 8.91 -5.20
N ALA A 119 -11.71 9.82 -4.43
CA ALA A 119 -11.39 11.25 -4.51
C ALA A 119 -9.93 11.53 -4.12
N VAL A 120 -9.43 10.91 -3.04
CA VAL A 120 -8.04 11.11 -2.61
C VAL A 120 -7.06 10.52 -3.62
N VAL A 121 -7.34 9.31 -4.13
CA VAL A 121 -6.48 8.66 -5.13
C VAL A 121 -6.45 9.48 -6.43
N ALA A 122 -7.60 10.01 -6.87
CA ALA A 122 -7.65 10.93 -7.99
C ALA A 122 -6.79 12.17 -7.72
N GLY A 123 -6.87 12.75 -6.52
CA GLY A 123 -6.05 13.89 -6.12
C GLY A 123 -4.53 13.61 -6.12
N ILE A 124 -4.11 12.41 -5.71
CA ILE A 124 -2.71 11.95 -5.78
C ILE A 124 -2.27 11.82 -7.22
N ARG A 125 -3.06 11.14 -8.07
CA ARG A 125 -2.75 10.99 -9.49
C ARG A 125 -2.76 12.32 -10.24
N ASP A 126 -3.50 13.30 -9.75
CA ASP A 126 -3.60 14.62 -10.36
C ASP A 126 -2.35 15.51 -10.10
N LEU A 127 -1.48 15.11 -9.17
CA LEU A 127 -0.24 15.83 -8.88
C LEU A 127 0.71 15.82 -10.08
N GLU A 128 1.29 16.98 -10.41
CA GLU A 128 2.24 17.12 -11.51
C GLU A 128 3.50 16.25 -11.31
N SER A 129 3.94 16.09 -10.05
CA SER A 129 5.02 15.19 -9.64
C SER A 129 4.74 13.72 -9.93
N VAL A 130 3.47 13.35 -10.11
CA VAL A 130 3.01 11.99 -10.44
C VAL A 130 2.73 11.86 -11.93
N LYS A 131 1.93 12.77 -12.53
CA LYS A 131 1.57 12.74 -13.95
C LYS A 131 2.79 12.79 -14.88
N GLY A 132 3.81 13.55 -14.50
CA GLY A 132 4.98 13.78 -15.33
C GLY A 132 5.99 12.64 -15.34
N ARG A 133 5.76 11.57 -14.57
CA ARG A 133 6.74 10.49 -14.40
C ARG A 133 6.77 9.54 -15.60
N ARG A 134 7.97 9.06 -15.91
CA ARG A 134 8.18 7.93 -16.82
C ARG A 134 8.03 6.60 -16.09
N GLY A 135 8.56 6.51 -14.87
CA GLY A 135 8.48 5.34 -14.02
C GLY A 135 7.07 5.06 -13.51
N LEU A 136 6.75 3.78 -13.35
CA LEU A 136 5.43 3.34 -12.92
C LEU A 136 5.12 3.83 -11.50
N THR A 137 3.98 4.50 -11.34
CA THR A 137 3.45 4.86 -10.01
C THR A 137 2.15 4.10 -9.77
N ARG A 138 2.17 3.20 -8.79
CA ARG A 138 0.99 2.44 -8.36
C ARG A 138 0.45 3.04 -7.07
N VAL A 139 -0.86 3.07 -6.91
CA VAL A 139 -1.53 3.49 -5.68
C VAL A 139 -2.35 2.32 -5.15
N VAL A 140 -2.02 1.86 -3.95
CA VAL A 140 -2.73 0.79 -3.25
C VAL A 140 -3.43 1.35 -2.02
N TYR A 141 -4.54 0.74 -1.61
CA TYR A 141 -5.27 1.15 -0.41
C TYR A 141 -4.89 0.30 0.79
N GLY A 142 -4.51 0.94 1.89
CA GLY A 142 -4.04 0.28 3.11
C GLY A 142 -4.88 0.48 4.37
N GLY A 143 -6.13 0.95 4.26
CA GLY A 143 -7.06 0.94 5.40
C GLY A 143 -7.53 -0.48 5.76
N SER A 144 -8.77 -0.63 6.25
CA SER A 144 -9.36 -1.97 6.50
C SER A 144 -9.70 -2.68 5.20
N ALA A 145 -8.68 -3.22 4.53
CA ALA A 145 -8.78 -3.92 3.26
C ALA A 145 -8.95 -5.43 3.44
N GLY A 146 -9.77 -6.04 2.59
CA GLY A 146 -10.05 -7.48 2.57
C GLY A 146 -10.94 -7.85 1.38
N PRO A 147 -11.37 -9.12 1.26
CA PRO A 147 -12.09 -9.59 0.09
C PRO A 147 -13.38 -8.82 -0.21
N GLY A 148 -13.61 -8.58 -1.50
CA GLY A 148 -14.72 -7.83 -2.07
C GLY A 148 -14.51 -6.32 -2.11
N LEU A 149 -13.45 -5.79 -1.48
CA LEU A 149 -13.19 -4.36 -1.46
C LEU A 149 -12.54 -3.87 -2.76
N TYR A 150 -11.67 -4.67 -3.38
CA TYR A 150 -10.97 -4.21 -4.56
C TYR A 150 -11.93 -3.98 -5.72
N ASP A 151 -12.91 -4.86 -5.91
CA ASP A 151 -13.92 -4.71 -6.97
C ASP A 151 -14.66 -3.36 -6.90
N LYS A 152 -14.85 -2.82 -5.70
CA LYS A 152 -15.48 -1.51 -5.44
C LYS A 152 -14.57 -0.32 -5.73
N LEU A 153 -13.24 -0.51 -5.65
CA LEU A 153 -12.25 0.57 -5.70
C LEU A 153 -11.32 0.50 -6.92
N LYS A 154 -11.39 -0.57 -7.72
CA LYS A 154 -10.50 -0.84 -8.87
C LYS A 154 -10.54 0.22 -9.97
N SER A 155 -11.54 1.11 -9.96
CA SER A 155 -11.58 2.24 -10.88
C SER A 155 -10.51 3.30 -10.58
N GLY A 156 -9.94 3.32 -9.38
CA GLY A 156 -8.89 4.27 -8.99
C GLY A 156 -7.60 3.63 -8.47
N LEU A 157 -7.66 2.43 -7.90
CA LEU A 157 -6.53 1.74 -7.27
C LEU A 157 -5.88 0.70 -8.17
N ASP A 158 -4.60 0.45 -7.93
CA ASP A 158 -3.81 -0.60 -8.59
C ASP A 158 -3.63 -1.86 -7.72
N GLY A 159 -4.22 -1.87 -6.52
CA GLY A 159 -4.18 -2.99 -5.59
C GLY A 159 -4.59 -2.65 -4.16
N LEU A 160 -4.37 -3.60 -3.26
CA LEU A 160 -4.66 -3.48 -1.83
C LEU A 160 -3.40 -3.74 -1.01
N PHE A 161 -3.28 -3.02 0.11
CA PHE A 161 -2.26 -3.22 1.13
C PHE A 161 -2.93 -3.80 2.39
N LEU A 162 -2.60 -5.05 2.72
CA LEU A 162 -3.35 -5.82 3.70
C LEU A 162 -2.66 -5.79 5.08
N GLY A 163 -3.31 -5.12 6.03
CA GLY A 163 -2.95 -5.19 7.45
C GLY A 163 -3.56 -6.42 8.14
N ARG A 164 -4.28 -6.20 9.26
CA ARG A 164 -4.81 -7.30 10.11
C ARG A 164 -5.64 -8.35 9.39
N PHE A 165 -6.44 -7.94 8.41
CA PHE A 165 -7.31 -8.85 7.66
C PHE A 165 -6.51 -9.78 6.71
N GLY A 166 -5.28 -9.39 6.35
CA GLY A 166 -4.34 -10.25 5.64
C GLY A 166 -3.69 -11.32 6.51
N HIS A 167 -3.87 -11.30 7.84
CA HIS A 167 -3.28 -12.29 8.74
C HIS A 167 -3.97 -13.66 8.68
N ASP A 168 -5.14 -13.75 8.06
CA ASP A 168 -5.80 -15.01 7.73
C ASP A 168 -5.35 -15.45 6.32
N PRO A 169 -4.58 -16.55 6.18
CA PRO A 169 -4.08 -17.02 4.90
C PRO A 169 -5.16 -17.29 3.84
N GLN A 170 -6.36 -17.70 4.24
CA GLN A 170 -7.46 -17.95 3.31
C GLN A 170 -8.06 -16.64 2.81
N GLN A 171 -8.25 -15.67 3.69
CA GLN A 171 -8.71 -14.33 3.29
C GLN A 171 -7.68 -13.62 2.43
N PHE A 172 -6.39 -13.78 2.73
CA PHE A 172 -5.28 -13.30 1.92
C PHE A 172 -5.34 -13.88 0.51
N ALA A 173 -5.41 -15.22 0.37
CA ALA A 173 -5.50 -15.88 -0.94
C ALA A 173 -6.75 -15.46 -1.75
N LYS A 174 -7.91 -15.30 -1.09
CA LYS A 174 -9.12 -14.78 -1.73
C LYS A 174 -8.93 -13.37 -2.28
N THR A 175 -8.26 -12.50 -1.51
CA THR A 175 -7.98 -11.13 -1.96
C THR A 175 -7.01 -11.12 -3.14
N VAL A 176 -5.99 -11.98 -3.13
CA VAL A 176 -5.07 -12.14 -4.26
C VAL A 176 -5.81 -12.59 -5.52
N GLN A 177 -6.72 -13.58 -5.40
CA GLN A 177 -7.55 -14.02 -6.52
C GLN A 177 -8.44 -12.89 -7.05
N GLU A 178 -9.12 -12.15 -6.16
CA GLU A 178 -9.96 -11.01 -6.54
C GLU A 178 -9.19 -9.95 -7.33
N VAL A 179 -7.99 -9.57 -6.86
CA VAL A 179 -7.16 -8.56 -7.54
C VAL A 179 -6.66 -9.09 -8.89
N ALA A 180 -6.33 -10.38 -8.98
CA ALA A 180 -5.83 -11.00 -10.20
C ALA A 180 -6.88 -11.15 -11.31
N GLU A 181 -8.16 -11.22 -10.95
CA GLU A 181 -9.28 -11.43 -11.89
C GLU A 181 -9.96 -10.13 -12.36
N ALA A 182 -9.61 -9.01 -11.75
CA ALA A 182 -10.23 -7.70 -11.96
C ALA A 182 -9.73 -6.98 -13.22
#